data_AF-A0A915LAJ4-F1
#
_entry.id   AF-A0A915LAJ4-F1
#
_cell.length_a   1.000
_cell.length_b   1.000
_cell.length_c   1.000
_cell.angle_alpha   90.00
_cell.angle_beta   90.00
_cell.angle_gamma   90.00
#
_symmetry.space_group_name_H-M   'P 1'
#
loop_
_entity.id
_entity.type
_entity.pdbx_description
1 polymer ?
#
loop_
_entity_poly.entity_id
_entity_poly.type
_entity_poly.pdbx_seq_one_letter_code
_entity_poly.pdbx_strand_id
1 'polypeptide(L)'
;MDRQYHEGKVKALGVSNYMIKHLEEMDEYAKIKPVVNQCEFRPHNTCPDLLNYCKKHDIHFQAYSSLGSAHSSAALFKEPLVVEMCKKYKCEAAQLLLAWAINQNAYIGIYLNQ
;
A
#
# COMPACT_ATOMS: atom_id res chain seq x y z
N MET A 1 9.96 13.96 13.40
CA MET A 1 10.06 13.89 11.94
C MET A 1 10.12 15.28 11.31
N ASP A 2 9.28 16.21 11.74
CA ASP A 2 9.18 17.60 11.22
C ASP A 2 10.51 18.34 11.14
N ARG A 3 11.35 18.23 12.19
CA ARG A 3 12.69 18.83 12.19
C ARG A 3 13.54 18.34 11.01
N GLN A 4 13.54 17.04 10.71
CA GLN A 4 14.32 16.49 9.60
C GLN A 4 13.79 16.95 8.25
N TYR A 5 12.47 17.13 8.13
CA TYR A 5 11.86 17.68 6.92
C TYR A 5 12.27 19.16 6.73
N HIS A 6 12.18 19.99 7.77
CA HIS A 6 12.58 21.40 7.69
C HIS A 6 14.09 21.58 7.49
N GLU A 7 14.92 20.69 8.03
CA GLU A 7 16.36 20.66 7.76
C GLU A 7 16.70 20.08 6.37
N GLY A 8 15.71 19.69 5.56
CA GLY A 8 15.90 19.15 4.21
C GLY A 8 16.51 17.74 4.16
N LYS A 9 16.61 17.04 5.29
CA LYS A 9 17.17 15.67 5.38
C LYS A 9 16.25 14.61 4.79
N VAL A 10 14.95 14.87 4.81
CA VAL A 10 13.92 14.02 4.20
C VAL A 10 13.01 14.89 3.34
N LYS A 11 12.56 14.35 2.20
CA LYS A 11 11.72 15.08 1.24
C LYS A 11 10.22 14.96 1.50
N ALA A 12 9.81 13.98 2.31
CA ALA A 12 8.43 13.66 2.58
C ALA A 12 8.32 12.94 3.93
N LEU A 13 7.15 13.06 4.57
CA LEU A 13 6.81 12.36 5.80
C LEU A 13 5.64 11.41 5.54
N GLY A 14 5.67 10.24 6.14
CA GLY A 14 4.61 9.25 6.03
C GLY A 14 4.49 8.41 7.29
N VAL A 15 3.44 7.61 7.34
CA VAL A 15 3.15 6.65 8.42
C VAL A 15 2.99 5.25 7.84
N SER A 16 2.93 4.25 8.72
CA SER A 16 2.66 2.87 8.34
C SER A 16 1.78 2.19 9.38
N ASN A 17 0.83 1.37 8.92
CA ASN A 17 -0.15 0.67 9.75
C ASN A 17 -1.10 1.61 10.53
N TYR A 18 -1.37 2.80 9.99
CA TYR A 18 -2.34 3.71 10.57
C TYR A 18 -3.73 3.42 10.02
N MET A 19 -4.69 3.19 10.92
CA MET A 19 -6.12 3.12 10.59
C MET A 19 -6.71 4.53 10.68
N ILE A 20 -7.95 4.71 10.21
CA ILE A 20 -8.64 6.02 10.17
C ILE A 20 -8.54 6.75 11.51
N LYS A 21 -8.88 6.08 12.63
CA LYS A 21 -8.76 6.68 13.97
C LYS A 21 -7.38 7.22 14.32
N HIS A 22 -6.30 6.56 13.87
CA HIS A 22 -4.93 7.01 14.14
C HIS A 22 -4.57 8.21 13.26
N LEU A 23 -5.09 8.25 12.02
CA LEU A 23 -4.91 9.39 11.11
C LEU A 23 -5.67 10.62 11.62
N GLU A 24 -6.90 10.43 12.12
CA GLU A 24 -7.71 11.49 12.72
C GLU A 24 -7.07 12.03 14.01
N GLU A 25 -6.63 11.16 14.93
CA GLU A 25 -5.90 11.57 16.13
C GLU A 25 -4.63 12.37 15.79
N MET A 26 -3.87 11.90 14.80
CA MET A 26 -2.67 12.61 14.33
C MET A 26 -3.00 13.96 13.71
N ASP A 27 -4.18 14.11 13.11
CA ASP A 27 -4.62 15.35 12.49
C ASP A 27 -4.72 16.50 13.52
N GLU A 28 -4.96 16.18 14.79
CA GLU A 28 -5.11 17.14 15.87
C GLU A 28 -3.78 17.81 16.29
N TYR A 29 -2.65 17.12 16.11
CA TYR A 29 -1.34 17.62 16.59
C TYR A 29 -0.25 17.74 15.51
N ALA A 30 -0.38 17.05 14.38
CA ALA A 30 0.65 17.06 13.34
C ALA A 30 0.65 18.38 12.56
N LYS A 31 1.80 19.09 12.58
CA LYS A 31 2.01 20.31 11.79
C LYS A 31 2.19 20.01 10.31
N ILE A 32 2.82 18.87 10.00
CA ILE A 32 3.01 18.37 8.64
C ILE A 32 2.22 17.07 8.53
N LYS A 33 1.23 17.04 7.63
CA LYS A 33 0.40 15.85 7.39
C LYS A 33 1.21 14.77 6.68
N PRO A 34 0.96 13.48 6.95
CA PRO A 34 1.60 12.41 6.20
C PRO A 34 1.16 12.47 4.73
N VAL A 35 2.10 12.28 3.81
CA VAL A 35 1.78 12.15 2.39
C VAL A 35 1.70 10.69 1.94
N VAL A 36 2.09 9.75 2.81
CA VAL A 36 2.00 8.30 2.58
C VAL A 36 1.46 7.61 3.83
N ASN A 37 0.58 6.62 3.65
CA ASN A 37 0.27 5.62 4.67
C ASN A 37 0.54 4.22 4.09
N GLN A 38 1.55 3.53 4.61
CA GLN A 38 1.95 2.20 4.13
C GLN A 38 1.29 1.08 4.95
N CYS A 39 0.45 0.26 4.34
CA CYS A 39 -0.33 -0.79 5.03
C CYS A 39 -0.35 -2.12 4.26
N GLU A 40 -0.65 -3.22 4.96
CA GLU A 40 -0.87 -4.51 4.31
C GLU A 40 -2.08 -4.41 3.39
N PHE A 41 -1.92 -4.79 2.12
CA PHE A 41 -3.04 -4.78 1.17
C PHE A 41 -2.84 -5.82 0.06
N ARG A 42 -3.76 -6.77 -0.01
CA ARG A 42 -3.77 -7.91 -0.94
C ARG A 42 -5.21 -8.42 -1.13
N PRO A 43 -5.51 -9.28 -2.12
CA PRO A 43 -6.89 -9.70 -2.39
C PRO A 43 -7.66 -10.25 -1.18
N HIS A 44 -6.99 -10.94 -0.26
CA HIS A 44 -7.62 -11.48 0.97
C HIS A 44 -7.63 -10.51 2.16
N ASN A 45 -6.98 -9.36 2.05
CA ASN A 45 -6.88 -8.36 3.11
C ASN A 45 -6.97 -6.98 2.47
N THR A 46 -8.22 -6.53 2.30
CA THR A 46 -8.54 -5.22 1.73
C THR A 46 -9.12 -4.34 2.83
N CYS A 47 -8.91 -3.03 2.71
CA CYS A 47 -9.54 -2.04 3.60
C CYS A 47 -10.06 -0.87 2.76
N PRO A 48 -11.22 -1.02 2.10
CA PRO A 48 -11.78 0.00 1.20
C PRO A 48 -11.98 1.35 1.89
N ASP A 49 -12.43 1.34 3.15
CA ASP A 49 -12.68 2.57 3.91
C ASP A 49 -11.38 3.35 4.16
N LEU A 50 -10.31 2.67 4.57
CA LEU A 50 -9.01 3.31 4.77
C LEU A 50 -8.43 3.81 3.43
N LEU A 51 -8.57 3.04 2.35
CA LEU A 51 -8.10 3.44 1.04
C LEU A 51 -8.85 4.69 0.52
N ASN A 52 -10.16 4.73 0.69
CA ASN A 52 -10.99 5.88 0.35
C ASN A 52 -10.68 7.09 1.23
N TYR A 53 -10.45 6.89 2.53
CA TYR A 53 -10.01 7.94 3.46
C TYR A 53 -8.67 8.53 3.00
N CYS A 54 -7.68 7.69 2.74
CA CYS A 54 -6.37 8.14 2.25
C CYS A 54 -6.52 8.95 0.95
N LYS A 55 -7.32 8.46 -0.01
CA LYS A 55 -7.60 9.18 -1.26
C LYS A 55 -8.26 10.55 -1.02
N LYS A 56 -9.24 10.64 -0.12
CA LYS A 56 -9.97 11.89 0.19
C LYS A 56 -9.08 12.94 0.86
N HIS A 57 -8.06 12.50 1.60
CA HIS A 57 -7.18 13.36 2.38
C HIS A 57 -5.80 13.58 1.72
N ASP A 58 -5.67 13.29 0.43
CA ASP A 58 -4.41 13.41 -0.34
C ASP A 58 -3.24 12.62 0.28
N ILE A 59 -3.53 11.48 0.90
CA ILE A 59 -2.55 10.54 1.44
C ILE A 59 -2.37 9.39 0.44
N HIS A 60 -1.14 9.17 -0.02
CA HIS A 60 -0.84 8.01 -0.86
C HIS A 60 -0.92 6.72 -0.04
N PHE A 61 -1.90 5.88 -0.33
CA PHE A 61 -1.98 4.54 0.24
C PHE A 61 -0.95 3.64 -0.43
N GLN A 62 0.08 3.22 0.30
CA GLN A 62 1.13 2.35 -0.23
C GLN A 62 0.94 0.92 0.29
N ALA A 63 0.76 -0.03 -0.61
CA ALA A 63 0.59 -1.42 -0.25
C ALA A 63 1.94 -2.10 0.03
N TYR A 64 2.02 -2.83 1.16
CA TYR A 64 3.04 -3.86 1.37
C TYR A 64 2.40 -5.25 1.38
N SER A 65 3.22 -6.29 1.19
CA SER A 65 2.79 -7.70 1.14
C SER A 65 1.66 -7.97 0.13
N SER A 66 1.62 -7.23 -0.98
CA SER A 66 0.63 -7.43 -2.06
C SER A 66 0.73 -8.79 -2.75
N LEU A 67 1.90 -9.43 -2.66
CA LEU A 67 2.14 -10.81 -3.11
C LEU A 67 1.93 -11.85 -2.01
N GLY A 68 1.41 -11.44 -0.84
CA GLY A 68 1.38 -12.24 0.37
C GLY A 68 2.64 -12.08 1.22
N SER A 69 2.66 -12.80 2.34
CA SER A 69 3.84 -12.98 3.19
C SER A 69 4.64 -14.20 2.76
N ALA A 70 5.85 -14.38 3.31
CA ALA A 70 6.68 -15.56 3.06
C ALA A 70 5.92 -16.90 3.24
N HIS A 71 4.93 -16.94 4.13
CA HIS A 71 4.12 -18.13 4.42
C HIS A 71 2.83 -18.25 3.58
N SER A 72 2.42 -17.20 2.88
CA SER A 72 1.13 -17.15 2.17
C SER A 72 1.22 -16.86 0.67
N SER A 73 2.37 -16.39 0.16
CA SER A 73 2.56 -16.10 -1.26
C SER A 73 2.31 -17.31 -2.16
N ALA A 74 2.81 -18.49 -1.78
CA ALA A 74 2.62 -19.71 -2.58
C ALA A 74 1.15 -20.15 -2.66
N ALA A 75 0.37 -19.92 -1.60
CA ALA A 75 -1.05 -20.21 -1.58
C ALA A 75 -1.81 -19.21 -2.47
N LEU A 76 -1.54 -17.90 -2.30
CA LEU A 76 -2.16 -16.84 -3.08
C LEU A 76 -1.91 -17.01 -4.60
N PHE A 77 -0.72 -17.44 -5.00
CA PHE A 77 -0.39 -17.64 -6.41
C PHE A 77 -1.11 -18.84 -7.04
N LYS A 78 -1.56 -19.80 -6.21
CA LYS A 78 -2.27 -21.02 -6.62
C LYS A 78 -3.79 -20.89 -6.55
N GLU A 79 -4.30 -19.76 -6.07
CA GLU A 79 -5.74 -19.49 -6.03
C GLU A 79 -6.36 -19.67 -7.43
N PRO A 80 -7.48 -20.41 -7.58
CA PRO A 80 -8.04 -20.75 -8.88
C PRO A 80 -8.28 -19.52 -9.77
N LEU A 81 -8.79 -18.43 -9.20
CA LEU A 81 -9.04 -17.18 -9.93
C LEU A 81 -7.74 -16.49 -10.37
N VAL A 82 -6.68 -16.54 -9.56
CA VAL A 82 -5.37 -16.00 -9.94
C VAL A 82 -4.81 -16.81 -11.11
N VAL A 83 -4.84 -18.13 -11.02
CA VAL A 83 -4.35 -19.03 -12.08
C VAL A 83 -5.15 -18.84 -13.39
N GLU A 84 -6.47 -18.71 -13.30
CA GLU A 84 -7.34 -18.43 -14.43
C GLU A 84 -6.99 -17.10 -15.11
N MET A 85 -6.86 -16.03 -14.33
CA MET A 85 -6.57 -14.71 -14.84
C MET A 85 -5.15 -14.60 -15.42
N CYS A 86 -4.16 -15.28 -14.82
CA CYS A 86 -2.83 -15.40 -15.40
C CYS A 86 -2.84 -16.06 -16.79
N LYS A 87 -3.63 -17.12 -16.98
CA LYS A 87 -3.82 -17.76 -18.30
C LYS A 87 -4.49 -16.81 -19.30
N LYS A 88 -5.55 -16.11 -18.86
CA LYS A 88 -6.30 -15.17 -19.69
C LYS A 88 -5.44 -14.01 -20.17
N TYR A 89 -4.64 -13.42 -19.29
CA TYR A 89 -3.82 -12.24 -19.59
C TYR A 89 -2.38 -12.56 -19.98
N LYS A 90 -2.00 -13.84 -20.00
CA LYS A 90 -0.63 -14.30 -20.32
C LYS A 90 0.43 -13.58 -19.47
N CYS A 91 0.21 -13.53 -18.16
CA CYS A 91 1.10 -12.87 -17.20
C CYS A 91 1.40 -13.78 -16.00
N GLU A 92 2.43 -13.42 -15.25
CA GLU A 92 2.76 -14.11 -14.00
C GLU A 92 1.85 -13.66 -12.86
N ALA A 93 1.64 -14.54 -11.87
CA ALA A 93 0.82 -14.22 -10.69
C ALA A 93 1.30 -12.95 -9.97
N ALA A 94 2.62 -12.74 -9.87
CA ALA A 94 3.16 -11.53 -9.29
C ALA A 94 2.74 -10.27 -10.07
N GLN A 95 2.87 -10.29 -11.40
CA GLN A 95 2.46 -9.18 -12.25
C GLN A 95 0.96 -8.89 -12.13
N LEU A 96 0.14 -9.94 -12.14
CA LEU A 96 -1.31 -9.82 -11.97
C LEU A 96 -1.68 -9.18 -10.63
N LEU A 97 -1.08 -9.64 -9.53
CA LEU A 97 -1.39 -9.16 -8.18
C LEU A 97 -0.91 -7.72 -7.94
N LEU A 98 0.25 -7.35 -8.48
CA LEU A 98 0.73 -5.97 -8.44
C LEU A 98 -0.18 -5.06 -9.29
N ALA A 99 -0.55 -5.49 -10.49
CA ALA A 99 -1.48 -4.75 -11.35
C ALA A 99 -2.86 -4.59 -10.68
N TRP A 100 -3.35 -5.64 -9.99
CA TRP A 100 -4.57 -5.58 -9.21
C TRP A 100 -4.49 -4.50 -8.13
N ALA A 101 -3.41 -4.45 -7.34
CA ALA A 101 -3.25 -3.45 -6.28
C ALA A 101 -3.22 -2.01 -6.84
N ILE A 102 -2.47 -1.79 -7.93
CA ILE A 102 -2.42 -0.49 -8.62
C ILE A 102 -3.81 -0.07 -9.10
N ASN A 103 -4.58 -1.01 -9.65
CA ASN A 103 -5.94 -0.73 -10.13
C ASN A 103 -6.93 -0.35 -9.00
N GLN A 104 -6.61 -0.66 -7.74
CA GLN A 104 -7.37 -0.18 -6.57
C GLN A 104 -6.94 1.21 -6.08
N ASN A 105 -6.00 1.88 -6.76
CA ASN A 105 -5.28 3.08 -6.27
C ASN A 105 -4.37 2.80 -5.06
N ALA A 106 -3.90 1.56 -4.90
CA ALA A 106 -2.84 1.26 -3.95
C ALA A 106 -1.47 1.31 -4.66
N TYR A 107 -0.59 2.19 -4.19
CA TYR A 107 0.75 2.37 -4.75
C TYR A 107 1.66 1.23 -4.31
N ILE A 108 2.50 0.73 -5.22
CA ILE A 108 3.49 -0.32 -4.94
C ILE A 108 4.88 0.31 -4.86
N GLY A 109 5.60 0.07 -3.76
CA GLY A 109 7.03 0.39 -3.66
C GLY A 109 7.89 -0.66 -4.36
N ILE A 110 8.70 -0.24 -5.32
CA ILE A 110 9.72 -1.09 -5.96
C ILE A 110 11.09 -0.55 -5.57
N TYR A 111 11.86 -1.36 -4.87
CA TYR A 111 13.23 -1.03 -4.46
C TYR A 111 14.19 -1.69 -5.45
N LEU A 112 14.79 -0.87 -6.31
CA LEU A 112 15.90 -1.32 -7.15
C LEU A 112 17.17 -1.24 -6.29
N ASN A 113 17.90 -2.34 -6.19
CA ASN A 113 19.25 -2.29 -5.63
C ASN A 113 20.09 -1.38 -6.51
N GLN A 114 20.55 -0.26 -5.96
CA GLN A 114 21.60 0.57 -6.55
C GLN A 114 22.97 -0.02 -6.24
#